data_AF-A0A832X3S7-F1
#
_entry.id   AF-A0A832X3S7-F1
#
_cell.length_a   1.000
_cell.length_b   1.000
_cell.length_c   1.000
_cell.angle_alpha   90.00
_cell.angle_beta   90.00
_cell.angle_gamma   90.00
#
_symmetry.space_group_name_H-M   'P 1'
#
loop_
_entity.id
_entity.type
_entity.pdbx_description
1 polymer ?
#
loop_
_entity_poly.entity_id
_entity_poly.type
_entity_poly.pdbx_seq_one_letter_code
_entity_poly.pdbx_strand_id
1 'polypeptide(L)'
;MSGIDTYESMLISFNLQKIALILIITGFIILRAGKLSKGKLNRHDMISAFGYLLVVLSVPYMIDFTYDTIVSQTVSPVILIHSLIGVVILLLGFIFVINRRSWKIKRRWKTKVNMQTLLVLWLVNFILGSYMVLFT
;
A
#
# COMPACT_ATOMS: atom_id res chain seq x y z
N MET A 1 -23.27 -6.68 -18.46
CA MET A 1 -22.70 -6.56 -17.09
C MET A 1 -22.53 -5.07 -16.82
N SER A 2 -23.06 -4.54 -15.73
CA SER A 2 -22.95 -3.11 -15.35
C SER A 2 -21.48 -2.71 -15.26
N GLY A 3 -20.99 -1.70 -15.98
CA GLY A 3 -21.38 -0.28 -15.85
C GLY A 3 -20.23 0.59 -15.32
N ILE A 4 -19.11 -0.03 -14.93
CA ILE A 4 -17.82 0.62 -14.73
C ILE A 4 -16.94 0.19 -15.90
N ASP A 5 -16.48 1.14 -16.69
CA ASP A 5 -15.43 0.89 -17.68
C ASP A 5 -14.19 0.38 -16.91
N THR A 6 -13.53 -0.66 -17.41
CA THR A 6 -12.26 -1.15 -16.83
C THR A 6 -11.28 -0.01 -16.52
N TYR A 7 -11.26 1.03 -17.36
CA TYR A 7 -10.50 2.25 -17.13
C TYR A 7 -10.88 3.00 -15.84
N GLU A 8 -12.16 3.10 -15.52
CA GLU A 8 -12.65 3.69 -14.26
C GLU A 8 -12.20 2.86 -13.05
N SER A 9 -12.20 1.52 -13.13
CA SER A 9 -11.65 0.67 -12.08
C SER A 9 -10.16 0.95 -11.83
N MET A 10 -9.37 1.17 -12.87
CA MET A 10 -7.97 1.58 -12.75
C MET A 10 -7.81 2.95 -12.07
N LEU A 11 -8.62 3.95 -12.44
CA LEU A 11 -8.61 5.26 -11.81
C LEU A 11 -8.99 5.19 -10.32
N ILE A 12 -10.01 4.42 -9.96
CA ILE A 12 -10.42 4.22 -8.56
C ILE A 12 -9.27 3.59 -7.77
N SER A 13 -8.69 2.49 -8.28
CA SER A 13 -7.53 1.83 -7.65
C SER A 13 -6.37 2.81 -7.45
N PHE A 14 -6.01 3.57 -8.49
CA PHE A 14 -4.89 4.51 -8.45
C PHE A 14 -5.13 5.65 -7.45
N ASN A 15 -6.36 6.18 -7.38
CA ASN A 15 -6.73 7.22 -6.42
C ASN A 15 -6.69 6.72 -4.97
N LEU A 16 -7.17 5.49 -4.72
CA LEU A 16 -7.05 4.86 -3.40
C LEU A 16 -5.58 4.71 -2.98
N GLN A 17 -4.71 4.27 -3.89
CA GLN A 17 -3.28 4.13 -3.63
C GLN A 17 -2.58 5.48 -3.41
N LYS A 18 -2.97 6.55 -4.13
CA LYS A 18 -2.48 7.92 -3.88
C LYS A 18 -2.83 8.40 -2.48
N ILE A 19 -4.09 8.25 -2.06
CA ILE A 19 -4.53 8.66 -0.72
C ILE A 19 -3.81 7.83 0.34
N ALA A 20 -3.67 6.52 0.13
CA ALA A 20 -2.91 5.64 1.01
C ALA A 20 -1.46 6.10 1.17
N LEU A 21 -0.79 6.48 0.07
CA LEU A 21 0.58 6.98 0.11
C LEU A 21 0.71 8.24 0.97
N ILE A 22 -0.21 9.19 0.82
CA ILE A 22 -0.24 10.42 1.63
C ILE A 22 -0.39 10.07 3.12
N LEU A 23 -1.29 9.15 3.46
CA LEU A 23 -1.49 8.71 4.86
C LEU A 23 -0.25 8.01 5.41
N ILE A 24 0.36 7.10 4.66
CA ILE A 24 1.56 6.36 5.10
C ILE A 24 2.74 7.33 5.33
N ILE A 25 2.94 8.30 4.43
CA ILE A 25 3.96 9.36 4.61
C ILE A 25 3.64 10.20 5.86
N THR A 26 2.38 10.60 6.04
CA THR A 26 1.95 11.37 7.22
C THR A 26 2.20 10.60 8.53
N GLY A 27 1.84 9.31 8.56
CA GLY A 27 2.15 8.43 9.68
C GLY A 27 3.65 8.38 9.96
N PHE A 28 4.46 8.21 8.92
CA PHE A 28 5.92 8.19 9.05
C PHE A 28 6.49 9.49 9.64
N ILE A 29 6.00 10.65 9.19
CA ILE A 29 6.40 11.97 9.72
C ILE A 29 6.05 12.08 11.21
N ILE A 30 4.84 11.67 11.62
CA ILE A 30 4.41 11.68 13.03
C ILE A 30 5.35 10.85 13.91
N LEU A 31 5.83 9.72 13.40
CA LEU A 31 6.75 8.84 14.12
C LEU A 31 8.18 9.44 14.22
N ARG A 32 8.61 10.23 13.23
CA ARG A 32 9.92 10.89 13.22
C ARG A 32 9.96 12.22 13.96
N ALA A 33 8.84 12.93 14.05
CA ALA A 33 8.79 14.29 14.59
C ALA A 33 8.84 14.30 16.13
N GLY A 34 9.95 14.81 16.69
CA GLY A 34 10.12 15.06 18.12
C GLY A 34 10.14 13.79 19.00
N LYS A 35 9.94 13.95 20.31
CA LYS A 35 9.88 12.80 21.24
C LYS A 35 8.66 11.92 20.97
N LEU A 36 8.88 10.60 20.95
CA LEU A 36 7.83 9.59 20.83
C LEU A 36 6.99 9.55 22.12
N SER A 37 5.69 9.79 21.99
CA SER A 37 4.71 9.65 23.08
C SER A 37 3.68 8.57 22.75
N LYS A 38 2.99 8.04 23.76
CA LYS A 38 1.90 7.06 23.59
C LYS A 38 0.80 7.59 22.66
N GLY A 39 0.45 8.88 22.78
CA GLY A 39 -0.54 9.52 21.91
C GLY A 39 -0.08 9.66 20.46
N LYS A 40 1.21 9.93 20.20
CA LYS A 40 1.76 9.94 18.83
C LYS A 40 1.79 8.55 18.21
N LEU A 41 2.15 7.54 18.99
CA LEU A 41 2.12 6.14 18.53
C LEU A 41 0.71 5.69 18.14
N ASN A 42 -0.30 6.00 18.96
CA ASN A 42 -1.68 5.69 18.62
C ASN A 42 -2.15 6.40 17.33
N ARG A 43 -1.77 7.67 17.13
CA ARG A 43 -2.10 8.43 15.91
C ARG A 43 -1.42 7.84 14.67
N HIS A 44 -0.12 7.54 14.76
CA HIS A 44 0.60 6.82 13.72
C HIS A 44 -0.13 5.51 13.36
N ASP A 45 -0.46 4.69 14.37
CA ASP A 45 -1.06 3.38 14.15
C ASP A 45 -2.43 3.48 13.45
N MET A 46 -3.25 4.44 13.87
CA MET A 46 -4.54 4.70 13.24
C MET A 46 -4.36 5.11 11.77
N ILE A 47 -3.48 6.08 11.49
CA ILE A 47 -3.25 6.60 10.13
C ILE A 47 -2.66 5.51 9.23
N SER A 48 -1.68 4.74 9.72
CA SER A 48 -1.08 3.63 8.97
C SER A 48 -2.08 2.51 8.70
N ALA A 49 -2.99 2.22 9.64
CA ALA A 49 -4.04 1.23 9.43
C ALA A 49 -5.05 1.67 8.37
N PHE A 50 -5.48 2.93 8.38
CA PHE A 50 -6.33 3.48 7.31
C PHE A 50 -5.62 3.48 5.96
N GLY A 51 -4.36 3.92 5.93
CA GLY A 51 -3.52 3.85 4.74
C GLY A 51 -3.49 2.43 4.19
N TYR A 52 -3.15 1.44 5.01
CA TYR A 52 -3.13 0.03 4.60
C TYR A 52 -4.49 -0.48 4.11
N LEU A 53 -5.59 -0.12 4.77
CA LEU A 53 -6.93 -0.54 4.37
C LEU A 53 -7.30 -0.05 2.98
N LEU A 54 -6.99 1.21 2.65
CA LEU A 54 -7.26 1.76 1.31
C LEU A 54 -6.58 0.98 0.19
N VAL A 55 -5.43 0.37 0.49
CA VAL A 55 -4.66 -0.42 -0.46
C VAL A 55 -5.29 -1.77 -0.64
N VAL A 56 -5.66 -2.43 0.45
CA VAL A 56 -6.41 -3.68 0.38
C VAL A 56 -7.67 -3.47 -0.46
N LEU A 57 -8.36 -2.34 -0.28
CA LEU A 57 -9.52 -1.97 -1.08
C LEU A 57 -9.20 -1.61 -2.52
N SER A 58 -7.98 -1.18 -2.86
CA SER A 58 -7.61 -0.88 -4.26
C SER A 58 -7.38 -2.14 -5.09
N VAL A 59 -6.99 -3.25 -4.46
CA VAL A 59 -6.64 -4.51 -5.15
C VAL A 59 -7.79 -5.06 -6.00
N PRO A 60 -9.04 -5.19 -5.50
CA PRO A 60 -10.15 -5.69 -6.32
C PRO A 60 -10.39 -4.88 -7.60
N TYR A 61 -10.32 -3.55 -7.52
CA TYR A 61 -10.45 -2.68 -8.69
C TYR A 61 -9.32 -2.90 -9.70
N MET A 62 -8.11 -3.18 -9.20
CA MET A 62 -6.97 -3.46 -10.06
C MET A 62 -7.05 -4.84 -10.73
N ILE A 63 -7.60 -5.83 -10.04
CA ILE A 63 -7.91 -7.15 -10.60
C ILE A 63 -8.96 -7.03 -11.69
N ASP A 64 -10.01 -6.26 -11.46
CA ASP A 64 -11.08 -6.00 -12.44
C ASP A 64 -10.53 -5.38 -13.73
N PHE A 65 -9.71 -4.33 -13.63
CA PHE A 65 -9.05 -3.73 -14.80
C PHE A 65 -8.12 -4.69 -15.54
N THR A 66 -7.36 -5.53 -14.83
CA THR A 66 -6.37 -6.43 -15.45
C THR A 66 -6.93 -7.78 -15.87
N TYR A 67 -8.22 -8.04 -15.65
CA TYR A 67 -8.83 -9.35 -15.79
C TYR A 67 -8.65 -9.92 -17.21
N ASP A 68 -9.01 -9.16 -18.24
CA ASP A 68 -8.91 -9.62 -19.63
C ASP A 68 -7.46 -9.87 -20.06
N THR A 69 -6.52 -9.03 -19.60
CA THR A 69 -5.08 -9.19 -19.87
C THR A 69 -4.53 -10.45 -19.19
N ILE A 70 -4.99 -10.76 -17.98
CA ILE A 70 -4.61 -11.97 -17.25
C ILE A 70 -5.15 -13.22 -17.95
N VAL A 71 -6.43 -13.22 -18.32
CA VAL A 71 -7.09 -14.36 -18.99
C VAL A 71 -6.48 -14.62 -20.36
N SER A 72 -6.16 -13.56 -21.12
CA SER A 72 -5.51 -13.65 -22.43
C SER A 72 -4.00 -13.98 -22.36
N GLN A 73 -3.42 -14.07 -21.16
CA GLN A 73 -1.98 -14.32 -20.94
C GLN A 73 -1.05 -13.30 -21.62
N THR A 74 -1.54 -12.06 -21.82
CA THR A 74 -0.78 -10.97 -22.44
C THR A 74 -0.18 -10.01 -21.40
N VAL A 75 -0.04 -10.46 -20.16
CA VAL A 75 0.43 -9.65 -19.03
C VAL A 75 1.88 -9.24 -19.24
N SER A 76 2.14 -7.93 -19.19
CA SER A 76 3.52 -7.42 -19.31
C SER A 76 4.36 -7.83 -18.09
N PRO A 77 5.69 -8.02 -18.25
CA PRO A 77 6.58 -8.29 -17.13
C PRO A 77 6.51 -7.22 -16.03
N VAL A 78 6.22 -5.97 -16.39
CA VAL A 78 6.11 -4.85 -15.44
C VAL A 78 4.88 -5.03 -14.54
N ILE A 79 3.74 -5.44 -15.10
CA ILE A 79 2.52 -5.74 -14.33
C ILE A 79 2.79 -6.90 -13.36
N LEU A 80 3.48 -7.94 -13.80
CA LEU A 80 3.84 -9.07 -12.93
C LEU A 80 4.74 -8.65 -11.76
N ILE A 81 5.78 -7.87 -12.03
CA ILE A 81 6.69 -7.37 -10.99
C ILE A 81 5.95 -6.47 -10.00
N HIS A 82 5.13 -5.54 -10.49
CA HIS A 82 4.31 -4.67 -9.65
C HIS A 82 3.35 -5.48 -8.76
N SER A 83 2.63 -6.45 -9.33
CA SER A 83 1.71 -7.30 -8.56
C SER A 83 2.44 -8.13 -7.52
N LEU A 84 3.61 -8.69 -7.83
CA LEU A 84 4.41 -9.48 -6.88
C LEU A 84 4.89 -8.62 -5.70
N ILE A 85 5.45 -7.44 -5.99
CA ILE A 85 5.85 -6.48 -4.95
C ILE A 85 4.64 -6.06 -4.12
N GLY A 86 3.49 -5.82 -4.76
CA GLY A 86 2.21 -5.52 -4.13
C GLY A 86 1.79 -6.59 -3.11
N VAL A 87 1.85 -7.88 -3.47
CA VAL A 87 1.54 -8.99 -2.55
C VAL A 87 2.48 -8.98 -1.34
N VAL A 88 3.78 -8.82 -1.55
CA VAL A 88 4.77 -8.74 -0.46
C VAL A 88 4.46 -7.57 0.47
N ILE A 89 4.10 -6.41 -0.09
CA ILE A 89 3.69 -5.23 0.67
C ILE A 89 2.44 -5.52 1.52
N LEU A 90 1.44 -6.19 0.96
CA LEU A 90 0.21 -6.53 1.69
C LEU A 90 0.52 -7.46 2.87
N LEU A 91 1.31 -8.50 2.66
CA LEU A 91 1.72 -9.43 3.71
C LEU A 91 2.50 -8.71 4.83
N LEU A 92 3.50 -7.91 4.46
CA LEU A 92 4.29 -7.15 5.44
C LEU A 92 3.44 -6.10 6.16
N GLY A 93 2.53 -5.43 5.45
CA GLY A 93 1.58 -4.48 6.03
C GLY A 93 0.66 -5.16 7.04
N PHE A 94 0.10 -6.33 6.74
CA PHE A 94 -0.68 -7.10 7.69
C PHE A 94 0.11 -7.44 8.97
N ILE A 95 1.34 -7.93 8.81
CA ILE A 95 2.21 -8.32 9.93
C ILE A 95 2.63 -7.10 10.78
N PHE A 96 2.95 -5.97 10.15
CA PHE A 96 3.55 -4.81 10.83
C PHE A 96 2.54 -3.78 11.30
N VAL A 97 1.43 -3.61 10.58
CA VAL A 97 0.39 -2.61 10.86
C VAL A 97 -0.75 -3.23 11.68
N ILE A 98 -1.32 -4.34 11.22
CA ILE A 98 -2.51 -4.94 11.86
C ILE A 98 -2.12 -5.78 13.09
N ASN A 99 -1.13 -6.66 12.98
CA ASN A 99 -0.76 -7.57 14.08
C ASN A 99 0.10 -6.90 15.19
N ARG A 100 0.19 -5.57 15.25
CA ARG A 100 1.15 -4.87 16.13
C ARG A 100 0.81 -4.94 17.62
N ARG A 101 -0.47 -5.11 18.00
CA ARG A 101 -0.92 -5.14 19.41
C ARG A 101 -0.29 -6.28 20.23
N SER A 102 0.03 -7.42 19.61
CA SER A 102 0.62 -8.58 20.28
C SER A 102 2.13 -8.42 20.56
N TRP A 103 2.81 -7.49 19.88
CA TRP A 103 4.26 -7.32 19.99
C TRP A 103 4.69 -6.14 20.86
N LYS A 104 3.76 -5.58 21.63
CA LYS A 104 4.03 -4.54 22.63
C LYS A 104 4.96 -5.13 23.69
N ILE A 105 6.26 -4.88 23.59
CA ILE A 105 7.18 -4.53 24.70
C ILE A 105 8.67 -4.58 24.26
N LYS A 106 9.10 -5.45 23.33
CA LYS A 106 10.53 -5.56 22.92
C LYS A 106 10.97 -4.75 21.67
N ARG A 107 10.08 -3.98 21.01
CA ARG A 107 10.13 -3.73 19.54
C ARG A 107 10.29 -2.28 19.02
N ARG A 108 10.65 -1.28 19.82
CA ARG A 108 10.65 0.15 19.37
C ARG A 108 11.56 0.43 18.16
N TRP A 109 12.79 -0.11 18.13
CA TRP A 109 13.74 0.10 17.02
C TRP A 109 13.42 -0.72 15.77
N LYS A 110 13.10 -2.01 15.95
CA LYS A 110 12.65 -2.86 14.83
C LYS A 110 11.42 -2.31 14.14
N THR A 111 10.55 -1.57 14.85
CA THR A 111 9.41 -0.98 14.15
C THR A 111 9.79 0.17 13.22
N LYS A 112 10.79 1.00 13.56
CA LYS A 112 11.18 2.11 12.69
C LYS A 112 11.77 1.60 11.38
N VAL A 113 12.66 0.62 11.45
CA VAL A 113 13.29 -0.01 10.27
C VAL A 113 12.24 -0.74 9.42
N ASN A 114 11.34 -1.50 10.04
CA ASN A 114 10.28 -2.20 9.30
C ASN A 114 9.32 -1.23 8.61
N MET A 115 8.96 -0.12 9.26
CA MET A 115 8.10 0.92 8.66
C MET A 115 8.82 1.68 7.54
N GLN A 116 10.13 1.95 7.69
CA GLN A 116 10.95 2.51 6.60
C GLN A 116 11.01 1.56 5.41
N THR A 117 11.23 0.27 5.67
CA THR A 117 11.27 -0.76 4.62
C THR A 117 9.94 -0.84 3.89
N LEU A 118 8.82 -0.88 4.64
CA LEU A 118 7.48 -0.89 4.07
C LEU A 118 7.22 0.37 3.24
N LEU A 119 7.63 1.55 3.72
CA LEU A 119 7.51 2.82 2.98
C LEU A 119 8.32 2.80 1.67
N VAL A 120 9.56 2.30 1.69
CA VAL A 120 10.40 2.22 0.49
C VAL A 120 9.79 1.25 -0.53
N LEU A 121 9.37 0.06 -0.08
CA LEU A 121 8.67 -0.90 -0.95
C LEU A 121 7.41 -0.26 -1.56
N TRP A 122 6.63 0.44 -0.74
CA TRP A 122 5.48 1.22 -1.18
C TRP A 122 5.80 2.22 -2.27
N LEU A 123 6.82 3.05 -2.08
CA LEU A 123 7.23 4.06 -3.03
C LEU A 123 7.67 3.44 -4.35
N VAL A 124 8.50 2.40 -4.30
CA VAL A 124 8.94 1.68 -5.50
C VAL A 124 7.75 1.09 -6.24
N ASN A 125 6.83 0.43 -5.52
CA ASN A 125 5.66 -0.17 -6.14
C ASN A 125 4.71 0.88 -6.73
N PHE A 126 4.53 2.01 -6.05
CA PHE A 126 3.70 3.12 -6.52
C PHE A 126 4.29 3.79 -7.77
N ILE A 127 5.62 3.93 -7.87
CA ILE A 127 6.30 4.44 -9.06
C ILE A 127 6.09 3.48 -10.24
N LEU A 128 6.26 2.17 -10.02
CA LEU A 128 5.95 1.14 -11.03
C LEU A 128 4.48 1.22 -11.49
N GLY A 129 3.55 1.36 -10.54
CA GLY A 129 2.12 1.57 -10.83
C GLY A 129 1.86 2.81 -11.68
N SER A 130 2.49 3.93 -11.32
CA SER A 130 2.37 5.20 -12.05
C SER A 130 2.95 5.13 -13.46
N TYR A 131 4.07 4.40 -13.63
CA TYR A 131 4.64 4.14 -14.95
C TYR A 131 3.65 3.40 -15.85
N MET A 132 2.98 2.38 -15.32
CA MET A 132 1.97 1.64 -16.09
C MET A 132 0.80 2.55 -16.50
N VAL A 133 0.29 3.40 -15.60
CA VAL A 133 -0.81 4.32 -15.92
C VAL A 133 -0.43 5.33 -17.03
N LEU A 134 0.85 5.69 -17.15
CA LEU A 134 1.32 6.71 -18.10
C LEU A 134 1.78 6.15 -19.45
N PHE A 135 2.20 4.90 -19.51
CA PHE A 135 2.94 4.35 -20.66
C PHE A 135 2.47 2.97 -21.15
N THR A 136 1.39 2.43 -20.59
CA THR A 136 0.69 1.24 -21.10
C THR A 136 -0.74 1.61 -21.46
#